data_AF-A0A7C2DQ55-F1
#
_entry.id   AF-A0A7C2DQ55-F1
#
_cell.length_a   1.000
_cell.length_b   1.000
_cell.length_c   1.000
_cell.angle_alpha   90.00
_cell.angle_beta   90.00
_cell.angle_gamma   90.00
#
_symmetry.space_group_name_H-M   'P 1'
#
loop_
_entity.id
_entity.type
_entity.pdbx_description
1 polymer ?
#
loop_
_entity_poly.entity_id
_entity_poly.type
_entity_poly.pdbx_seq_one_letter_code
_entity_poly.pdbx_strand_id
1 'polypeptide(L)'
;MKLRAIYEHLCPNCGNSITDRRLSLGCVCSRCLEKPVGVSGLREVELVYNLLKANKRLKAYREIYDLLREVSEAEHYFKLCFGYPPWSAQRTWLKRLLANRSFSITASTGMGKTTFGIFAAYYLATKGKKSYLIFPTTILV
;
A
#
# COMPACT_ATOMS: atom_id res chain seq x y z
N MET A 1 19.96 21.93 7.46
CA MET A 1 18.61 22.40 7.06
C MET A 1 17.86 22.78 8.33
N LYS A 2 17.38 24.04 8.44
CA LYS A 2 16.78 24.63 9.65
C LYS A 2 15.34 24.14 9.84
N LEU A 3 14.89 23.90 11.08
CA LEU A 3 13.50 23.55 11.43
C LEU A 3 12.57 24.67 10.96
N ARG A 4 11.58 24.37 10.09
CA ARG A 4 10.65 25.39 9.57
C ARG A 4 9.27 25.33 10.22
N ALA A 5 8.78 24.13 10.51
CA ALA A 5 7.44 23.94 11.07
C ALA A 5 7.34 22.65 11.90
N ILE A 6 6.37 22.64 12.81
CA ILE A 6 5.89 21.46 13.53
C ILE A 6 4.44 21.27 13.15
N TYR A 7 4.09 20.09 12.67
CA TYR A 7 2.73 19.74 12.28
C TYR A 7 2.11 18.85 13.35
N GLU A 8 1.02 19.30 13.94
CA GLU A 8 0.26 18.55 14.94
C GLU A 8 -0.49 17.38 14.29
N HIS A 9 -0.57 16.28 15.03
CA HIS A 9 -1.32 15.07 14.64
C HIS A 9 -0.92 14.34 13.35
N LEU A 10 0.22 14.68 12.74
CA LEU A 10 0.63 14.11 11.45
C LEU A 10 1.64 12.96 11.53
N CYS A 11 2.06 12.50 12.72
CA CYS A 11 2.94 11.33 12.79
C CYS A 11 2.19 10.05 12.35
N PRO A 12 2.64 9.34 11.29
CA PRO A 12 1.93 8.18 10.73
C PRO A 12 1.92 6.95 11.66
N ASN A 13 2.71 6.94 12.74
CA ASN A 13 2.68 5.87 13.73
C ASN A 13 1.80 6.21 14.93
N CYS A 14 2.02 7.36 15.57
CA CYS A 14 1.43 7.66 16.87
C CYS A 14 0.43 8.82 16.90
N GLY A 15 0.23 9.53 15.79
CA GLY A 15 -0.70 10.67 15.74
C GLY A 15 -0.29 11.88 16.59
N ASN A 16 0.98 11.99 16.98
CA ASN A 16 1.53 13.19 17.64
C ASN A 16 2.14 14.16 16.63
N SER A 17 2.63 15.29 17.13
CA SER A 17 3.38 16.29 16.37
C SER A 17 4.65 15.73 15.72
N ILE A 18 4.97 16.24 14.55
CA ILE A 18 6.13 15.84 13.76
C ILE A 18 6.71 17.06 13.03
N THR A 19 8.03 17.11 12.90
CA THR A 19 8.72 18.23 12.26
C THR A 19 8.64 18.13 10.74
N ASP A 20 8.66 19.28 10.07
CA ASP A 20 8.70 19.40 8.60
C ASP A 20 9.74 18.48 7.96
N ARG A 21 10.96 18.46 8.50
CA ARG A 21 12.07 17.62 8.01
C ARG A 21 11.76 16.12 8.08
N ARG A 22 11.08 15.66 9.14
CA ARG A 22 10.78 14.22 9.28
C ARG A 22 9.61 13.81 8.41
N LEU A 23 8.62 14.68 8.26
CA LEU A 23 7.53 14.51 7.31
C LEU A 23 8.02 14.46 5.87
N SER A 24 8.92 15.36 5.46
CA SER A 24 9.46 15.38 4.09
C SER A 24 10.25 14.12 3.74
N LEU A 25 10.74 13.40 4.75
CA LEU A 25 11.41 12.11 4.62
C LEU A 25 10.45 10.92 4.65
N GLY A 26 9.14 11.14 4.80
CA GLY A 26 8.15 10.07 5.00
C GLY A 26 8.31 9.30 6.33
N CYS A 27 9.03 9.87 7.29
CA CYS A 27 9.40 9.20 8.54
C CYS A 27 8.33 9.39 9.65
N VAL A 28 8.52 8.72 10.79
CA VAL A 28 7.76 8.92 12.03
C VAL A 28 8.40 10.01 12.89
N CYS A 29 7.70 10.53 13.91
CA CYS A 29 8.24 11.56 14.81
C CYS A 29 9.42 11.06 15.68
N SER A 30 10.17 11.99 16.29
CA SER A 30 11.32 11.69 17.15
C SER A 30 10.97 10.84 18.38
N ARG A 31 9.75 10.98 18.91
CA ARG A 31 9.24 10.13 20.00
C ARG A 31 9.04 8.67 19.56
N CYS A 32 8.76 8.44 18.28
CA CYS A 32 8.62 7.08 17.75
C CYS A 32 9.98 6.45 17.43
N LEU A 33 10.83 7.18 16.70
CA LEU A 33 12.21 6.79 16.40
C LEU A 33 13.13 8.00 16.55
N GLU A 34 14.14 7.88 17.41
CA GLU A 34 15.09 8.98 17.64
C GLU A 34 15.83 9.33 16.35
N LYS A 35 16.49 8.35 15.73
CA LYS A 35 17.17 8.50 14.44
C LYS A 35 16.13 8.49 13.31
N PRO A 36 16.08 9.53 12.46
CA PRO A 36 15.17 9.53 11.31
C PRO A 36 15.63 8.50 10.27
N VAL A 37 14.66 7.82 9.67
CA VAL A 37 14.84 6.92 8.52
C VAL A 37 14.06 7.53 7.36
N GLY A 38 14.73 7.84 6.26
CA GLY A 38 14.07 8.28 5.03
C GLY A 38 13.33 7.11 4.39
N VAL A 39 12.08 7.34 3.98
CA VAL A 39 11.20 6.33 3.40
C VAL A 39 10.95 6.66 1.94
N SER A 40 11.47 5.82 1.05
CA SER A 40 11.31 5.93 -0.41
C SER A 40 10.63 4.70 -1.03
N GLY A 41 10.62 3.56 -0.33
CA GLY A 41 9.95 2.34 -0.78
C GLY A 41 9.66 1.35 0.34
N LEU A 42 9.24 0.15 -0.04
CA LEU A 42 8.83 -0.91 0.88
C LEU A 42 9.96 -1.34 1.83
N ARG A 43 11.22 -1.34 1.36
CA ARG A 43 12.38 -1.72 2.18
C ARG A 43 12.54 -0.81 3.39
N GLU A 44 12.42 0.50 3.20
CA GLU A 44 12.52 1.49 4.27
C GLU A 44 11.30 1.44 5.19
N VAL A 45 10.11 1.19 4.64
CA VAL A 45 8.89 0.94 5.45
C VAL A 45 9.09 -0.27 6.35
N GLU A 46 9.63 -1.37 5.83
CA GLU A 46 9.92 -2.57 6.61
C GLU A 46 10.96 -2.32 7.71
N LEU A 47 12.01 -1.56 7.41
CA LEU A 47 12.99 -1.14 8.41
C LEU A 47 12.33 -0.33 9.53
N VAL A 48 11.50 0.67 9.20
CA VAL A 48 10.78 1.49 10.19
C VAL A 48 9.84 0.62 11.03
N TYR A 49 9.07 -0.28 10.40
CA TYR A 49 8.20 -1.23 11.09
C TYR A 49 8.97 -2.08 12.11
N ASN A 50 10.10 -2.67 11.70
CA ASN A 50 10.92 -3.51 12.56
C ASN A 50 11.53 -2.73 13.74
N LEU A 51 12.03 -1.52 13.49
CA LEU A 51 12.56 -0.64 14.55
C LEU A 51 11.48 -0.24 15.56
N LEU A 52 10.28 0.10 15.08
CA LEU A 52 9.15 0.42 15.95
C LEU A 52 8.71 -0.79 16.78
N LYS A 53 8.68 -1.98 16.17
CA LYS A 53 8.34 -3.24 16.83
C LYS A 53 9.35 -3.60 17.91
N ALA A 54 10.65 -3.53 17.59
CA ALA A 54 11.74 -3.79 18.53
C ALA A 54 11.69 -2.83 19.73
N ASN A 55 11.37 -1.56 19.49
CA ASN A 55 11.26 -0.54 20.54
C ASN A 55 9.92 -0.56 21.29
N LYS A 56 9.03 -1.53 21.03
CA LYS A 56 7.67 -1.60 21.60
C LYS A 56 6.85 -0.31 21.41
N ARG A 57 7.10 0.40 20.30
CA ARG A 57 6.45 1.67 19.93
C ARG A 57 5.57 1.55 18.68
N LEU A 58 5.45 0.35 18.11
CA LEU A 58 4.61 0.10 16.94
C LEU A 58 3.13 0.31 17.27
N LYS A 59 2.49 1.20 16.50
CA LYS A 59 1.07 1.55 16.57
C LYS A 59 0.48 1.49 15.16
N ALA A 60 -0.10 2.59 14.65
CA ALA A 60 -0.79 2.64 13.36
C ALA A 60 0.13 2.37 12.15
N TYR A 61 1.45 2.51 12.31
CA TYR A 61 2.39 2.23 11.22
C TYR A 61 2.35 0.77 10.74
N ARG A 62 1.84 -0.15 11.57
CA ARG A 62 1.55 -1.54 11.21
C ARG A 62 0.68 -1.61 9.95
N GLU A 63 -0.38 -0.81 9.88
CA GLU A 63 -1.35 -0.84 8.77
C GLU A 63 -0.69 -0.45 7.44
N ILE A 64 0.22 0.53 7.48
CA ILE A 64 1.00 0.94 6.30
C ILE A 64 1.91 -0.20 5.83
N TYR A 65 2.63 -0.84 6.75
CA TYR A 65 3.51 -1.95 6.42
C TYR A 65 2.73 -3.14 5.87
N ASP A 66 1.67 -3.57 6.56
CA ASP A 66 0.88 -4.73 6.18
C ASP A 66 0.26 -4.53 4.79
N LEU A 67 -0.32 -3.35 4.50
CA LEU A 67 -0.86 -3.02 3.19
C LEU A 67 0.21 -3.07 2.09
N LEU A 68 1.36 -2.41 2.28
CA LEU A 68 2.39 -2.35 1.24
C LEU A 68 3.05 -3.71 1.01
N ARG A 69 3.17 -4.53 2.05
CA ARG A 69 3.65 -5.91 1.95
C ARG A 69 2.67 -6.77 1.15
N GLU A 70 1.38 -6.68 1.45
CA GLU A 70 0.33 -7.41 0.71
C GLU A 70 0.26 -6.97 -0.76
N VAL A 71 0.40 -5.67 -1.03
CA VAL A 71 0.50 -5.15 -2.41
C VAL A 71 1.71 -5.74 -3.13
N SER A 72 2.88 -5.79 -2.48
CA SER A 72 4.07 -6.38 -3.09
C SER A 72 3.91 -7.88 -3.36
N GLU A 73 3.24 -8.61 -2.47
CA GLU A 73 2.90 -10.01 -2.70
C GLU A 73 1.96 -10.15 -3.90
N ALA A 74 0.90 -9.33 -3.98
CA ALA A 74 -0.02 -9.32 -5.12
C ALA A 74 0.69 -8.98 -6.45
N GLU A 75 1.61 -8.01 -6.46
CA GLU A 75 2.42 -7.69 -7.65
C GLU A 75 3.28 -8.89 -8.10
N HIS A 76 3.82 -9.66 -7.14
CA HIS A 76 4.58 -10.87 -7.44
C HIS A 76 3.69 -11.95 -8.08
N TYR A 77 2.51 -12.22 -7.50
CA TYR A 77 1.55 -13.17 -8.05
C TYR A 77 1.07 -12.74 -9.44
N PHE A 78 0.80 -11.44 -9.65
CA PHE A 78 0.42 -10.91 -10.95
C PHE A 78 1.48 -11.22 -12.00
N LYS A 79 2.75 -11.00 -11.68
CA LYS A 79 3.86 -11.30 -12.58
C LYS A 79 3.97 -12.80 -12.87
N LEU A 80 3.72 -13.67 -11.90
CA LEU A 80 3.69 -15.12 -12.12
C LEU A 80 2.54 -15.54 -13.05
N CYS A 81 1.37 -14.94 -12.91
CA CYS A 81 0.20 -15.27 -13.74
C CYS A 81 0.33 -14.79 -15.19
N PHE A 82 0.88 -13.59 -15.41
CA PHE A 82 0.84 -12.94 -16.74
C PHE A 82 2.20 -12.75 -17.40
N GLY A 83 3.31 -13.02 -16.69
CA GLY A 83 4.68 -12.86 -17.20
C GLY A 83 5.23 -11.43 -17.18
N TYR A 84 4.41 -10.43 -16.81
CA TYR A 84 4.81 -9.02 -16.71
C TYR A 84 4.25 -8.36 -15.43
N PRO A 85 4.89 -7.32 -14.88
CA PRO A 85 4.39 -6.63 -13.70
C PRO A 85 3.12 -5.82 -14.02
N PRO A 86 2.26 -5.56 -13.02
CA PRO A 86 1.09 -4.72 -13.23
C PRO A 86 1.50 -3.29 -13.60
N TRP A 87 0.70 -2.67 -14.47
CA TRP A 87 0.88 -1.27 -14.87
C TRP A 87 0.67 -0.32 -13.68
N SER A 88 1.16 0.91 -13.77
CA SER A 88 1.03 1.92 -12.70
C SER A 88 -0.42 2.14 -12.25
N ALA A 89 -1.37 2.13 -13.19
CA ALA A 89 -2.81 2.21 -12.90
C ALA A 89 -3.30 0.96 -12.13
N GLN A 90 -2.92 -0.25 -12.58
CA GLN A 90 -3.29 -1.50 -11.92
C GLN A 90 -2.68 -1.62 -10.52
N ARG A 91 -1.45 -1.14 -10.30
CA ARG A 91 -0.84 -1.02 -8.96
C ARG A 91 -1.66 -0.13 -8.03
N THR A 92 -2.21 0.97 -8.56
CA THR A 92 -3.11 1.85 -7.79
C THR A 92 -4.42 1.14 -7.46
N TRP A 93 -4.97 0.36 -8.38
CA TRP A 93 -6.18 -0.44 -8.13
C TRP A 93 -5.93 -1.54 -7.10
N LEU A 94 -4.76 -2.21 -7.13
CA LEU A 94 -4.36 -3.18 -6.10
C LEU A 94 -4.31 -2.52 -4.72
N LYS A 95 -3.67 -1.35 -4.59
CA LYS A 95 -3.63 -0.62 -3.31
C LYS A 95 -5.04 -0.31 -2.78
N ARG A 96 -5.97 0.10 -3.65
CA ARG A 96 -7.36 0.37 -3.26
C ARG A 96 -8.12 -0.90 -2.88
N LEU A 97 -7.96 -1.97 -3.65
CA LEU A 97 -8.56 -3.27 -3.41
C LEU A 97 -8.12 -3.84 -2.05
N LEU A 98 -6.82 -3.87 -1.79
CA LEU A 98 -6.24 -4.44 -0.57
C LEU A 98 -6.45 -3.55 0.66
N ALA A 99 -6.63 -2.24 0.46
CA ALA A 99 -7.15 -1.34 1.49
C ALA A 99 -8.67 -1.48 1.73
N ASN A 100 -9.32 -2.49 1.13
CA ASN A 100 -10.74 -2.79 1.23
C ASN A 100 -11.64 -1.59 0.85
N ARG A 101 -11.30 -0.87 -0.22
CA ARG A 101 -12.05 0.28 -0.72
C ARG A 101 -12.76 -0.05 -2.02
N SER A 102 -14.03 0.34 -2.13
CA SER A 102 -14.76 0.34 -3.41
C SER A 102 -14.33 1.53 -4.26
N PHE A 103 -14.17 1.33 -5.58
CA PHE A 103 -13.79 2.39 -6.52
C PHE A 103 -14.28 2.11 -7.93
N SER A 104 -14.41 3.16 -8.73
CA SER A 104 -14.59 3.07 -10.18
C SER A 104 -13.22 3.03 -10.88
N ILE A 105 -13.10 2.18 -11.90
CA ILE A 105 -11.90 2.10 -12.74
C ILE A 105 -12.00 3.15 -13.86
N THR A 106 -11.45 4.34 -13.60
CA THR A 106 -11.34 5.42 -14.59
C THR A 106 -10.10 5.22 -15.46
N ALA A 107 -10.26 4.49 -16.57
CA ALA A 107 -9.18 4.18 -17.51
C ALA A 107 -9.71 3.92 -18.93
N SER A 108 -8.96 4.35 -19.95
CA SER A 108 -9.15 3.98 -21.35
C SER A 108 -9.17 2.45 -21.57
N THR A 109 -9.71 2.03 -22.71
CA THR A 109 -9.66 0.63 -23.16
C THR A 109 -8.21 0.19 -23.38
N GLY A 110 -7.96 -1.13 -23.33
CA GLY A 110 -6.62 -1.68 -23.48
C GLY A 110 -5.73 -1.67 -22.22
N MET A 111 -6.12 -0.99 -21.14
CA MET A 111 -5.36 -1.01 -19.86
C MET A 111 -5.51 -2.30 -19.01
N GLY A 112 -6.09 -3.36 -19.57
CA GLY A 112 -6.25 -4.64 -18.86
C GLY A 112 -7.23 -4.61 -17.67
N LYS A 113 -8.38 -3.93 -17.80
CA LYS A 113 -9.41 -3.88 -16.75
C LYS A 113 -9.99 -5.27 -16.42
N THR A 114 -10.31 -6.04 -17.46
CA THR A 114 -10.78 -7.42 -17.32
C THR A 114 -9.70 -8.31 -16.69
N THR A 115 -8.45 -8.20 -17.18
CA THR A 115 -7.29 -8.90 -16.61
C THR A 115 -7.12 -8.60 -15.12
N PHE A 116 -7.22 -7.32 -14.74
CA PHE A 116 -7.16 -6.90 -13.35
C PHE A 116 -8.31 -7.49 -12.51
N GLY A 117 -9.55 -7.46 -13.02
CA GLY A 117 -10.71 -8.01 -12.31
C GLY A 117 -10.60 -9.51 -12.06
N ILE A 118 -10.17 -10.26 -13.08
CA ILE A 118 -9.92 -11.72 -12.97
C ILE A 118 -8.80 -11.98 -11.97
N PHE A 119 -7.68 -11.25 -12.07
CA PHE A 119 -6.57 -11.38 -11.13
C PHE A 119 -6.97 -11.05 -9.70
N ALA A 120 -7.72 -9.98 -9.50
CA ALA A 120 -8.22 -9.58 -8.19
C ALA A 120 -9.07 -10.68 -7.56
N ALA A 121 -9.99 -11.27 -8.33
CA ALA A 121 -10.80 -12.39 -7.87
C ALA A 121 -9.95 -13.61 -7.50
N TYR A 122 -8.98 -13.96 -8.35
CA TYR A 122 -8.01 -15.02 -8.08
C TYR A 122 -7.20 -14.77 -6.80
N TYR A 123 -6.60 -13.59 -6.66
CA TYR A 123 -5.77 -13.25 -5.50
C TYR A 123 -6.60 -13.23 -4.20
N LEU A 124 -7.84 -12.72 -4.24
CA LEU A 124 -8.73 -12.80 -3.09
C LEU A 124 -9.10 -14.26 -2.75
N ALA A 125 -9.27 -15.13 -3.75
CA ALA A 125 -9.53 -16.55 -3.54
C ALA A 125 -8.34 -17.28 -2.87
N THR A 126 -7.09 -16.92 -3.19
CA THR A 126 -5.92 -17.49 -2.48
C THR A 126 -5.86 -17.08 -1.00
N LYS A 127 -6.57 -16.01 -0.62
CA LYS A 127 -6.78 -15.57 0.76
C LYS A 127 -8.09 -16.08 1.37
N GLY A 128 -8.77 -17.03 0.72
CA GLY A 128 -10.03 -17.62 1.20
C GLY A 128 -11.26 -16.73 1.04
N LYS A 129 -11.16 -15.62 0.31
CA LYS A 129 -12.29 -14.71 0.05
C LYS A 129 -13.05 -15.12 -1.21
N LYS A 130 -14.33 -14.80 -1.26
CA LYS A 130 -15.19 -15.03 -2.43
C LYS A 130 -15.35 -13.75 -3.22
N SER A 131 -15.35 -13.86 -4.55
CA SER A 131 -15.52 -12.75 -5.48
C SER A 131 -16.61 -13.09 -6.49
N TYR A 132 -17.34 -12.09 -6.96
CA TYR A 132 -18.34 -12.23 -8.01
C TYR A 132 -18.02 -11.29 -9.16
N LEU A 133 -17.87 -11.85 -10.37
CA LEU A 133 -17.56 -11.11 -11.59
C LEU A 133 -18.82 -11.00 -12.43
N ILE A 134 -19.23 -9.77 -12.74
CA ILE A 134 -20.44 -9.47 -13.51
C ILE A 134 -20.02 -8.88 -14.85
N PHE A 135 -20.53 -9.47 -15.94
CA PHE A 135 -20.27 -9.05 -17.30
C PHE A 135 -21.57 -8.66 -18.01
N PRO A 136 -21.52 -7.75 -19.00
CA PRO A 136 -22.73 -7.25 -19.65
C PRO A 136 -23.35 -8.25 -20.64
N THR A 137 -22.59 -9.23 -21.12
CA THR A 137 -23.05 -10.21 -22.12
C THR A 137 -22.60 -11.62 -21.75
N THR A 138 -23.38 -12.62 -22.16
CA THR A 138 -23.10 -14.04 -21.89
C THR A 138 -21.85 -14.55 -22.60
N ILE A 139 -21.45 -13.93 -23.72
CA ILE A 139 -20.24 -14.29 -24.49
C ILE A 139 -18.96 -13.98 -23.69
N LEU A 140 -19.00 -13.01 -22.77
CA LEU A 140 -17.86 -12.63 -21.94
C LEU A 140 -17.69 -13.51 -20.69
N VAL A 141 -18.62 -14.44 -20.45
CA VAL A 141 -18.63 -15.36 -19.30
C VAL A 141 -17.93 -16.66 -19.65
#